data_AF-A0A840MVE3-F1
#
_entry.id   AF-A0A840MVE3-F1
#
_cell.length_a   1.000
_cell.length_b   1.000
_cell.length_c   1.000
_cell.angle_alpha   90.00
_cell.angle_beta   90.00
_cell.angle_gamma   90.00
#
_symmetry.space_group_name_H-M   'P 1'
#
loop_
_entity.id
_entity.type
_entity.pdbx_description
1 polymer ?
#
loop_
_entity_poly.entity_id
_entity_poly.type
_entity_poly.pdbx_seq_one_letter_code
_entity_poly.pdbx_strand_id
1 'polypeptide(L)'
;MKDRRGFRYPLESYHKVCAWELEEKKREMLDLAAQERLRMDAFLQADQAFGSTLDLLRGAGNATVALDPVTRGLWLQYLGQLHTERQAASEAVKTAEQLRDEALQRYTTQHRYLMGLDAFHDRALRDFDQGMAAKEAAKLDEAWLQAAHWKSVKNADQE
;
A
#
# COMPACT_ATOMS: atom_id res chain seq x y z
N MET A 1 -18.32 12.52 -29.34
CA MET A 1 -17.98 12.65 -27.91
C MET A 1 -19.28 12.51 -27.14
N LYS A 2 -19.46 11.47 -26.31
CA LYS A 2 -20.68 11.31 -25.51
C LYS A 2 -20.75 12.45 -24.49
N ASP A 3 -21.81 13.25 -24.51
CA ASP A 3 -21.94 14.37 -23.58
C ASP A 3 -22.29 13.83 -22.19
N ARG A 4 -21.28 13.65 -21.34
CA ARG A 4 -21.40 13.14 -19.96
C ARG A 4 -21.76 14.23 -18.94
N ARG A 5 -22.15 15.40 -19.40
CA ARG A 5 -22.56 16.52 -18.55
C ARG A 5 -23.71 16.08 -17.64
N GLY A 6 -23.46 16.12 -16.32
CA GLY A 6 -24.45 15.81 -15.29
C GLY A 6 -24.26 14.48 -14.57
N PHE A 7 -23.37 13.59 -15.02
CA PHE A 7 -23.00 12.42 -14.21
C PHE A 7 -22.25 12.87 -12.94
N ARG A 8 -22.78 12.52 -11.77
CA ARG A 8 -22.12 12.69 -10.48
C ARG A 8 -22.15 11.36 -9.76
N TYR A 9 -20.97 10.80 -9.49
CA TYR A 9 -20.86 9.57 -8.74
C TYR A 9 -21.23 9.85 -7.27
N PRO A 10 -22.23 9.16 -6.68
CA PRO A 10 -22.71 9.45 -5.33
C PRO A 10 -21.65 9.26 -4.24
N LEU A 11 -20.68 8.37 -4.46
CA LEU A 11 -19.63 8.05 -3.48
C LEU A 11 -18.29 8.73 -3.80
N GLU A 12 -18.29 9.75 -4.67
CA GLU A 12 -17.08 10.47 -5.08
C GLU A 12 -16.28 11.04 -3.90
N SER A 13 -16.97 11.68 -2.95
CA SER A 13 -16.31 12.23 -1.75
C SER A 13 -15.66 11.14 -0.90
N TYR A 14 -16.33 9.99 -0.80
CA TYR A 14 -15.84 8.85 -0.03
C TYR A 14 -14.64 8.18 -0.71
N HIS A 15 -14.68 8.01 -2.04
CA HIS A 15 -13.56 7.55 -2.84
C HIS A 15 -12.30 8.40 -2.63
N LYS A 16 -12.44 9.73 -2.66
CA LYS A 16 -11.32 10.66 -2.40
C LYS A 16 -10.72 10.49 -1.01
N VAL A 17 -11.55 10.28 0.01
CA VAL A 17 -11.08 10.00 1.37
C VAL A 17 -10.30 8.69 1.40
N CYS A 18 -10.84 7.61 0.83
CA CYS A 18 -10.16 6.31 0.79
C CYS A 18 -8.84 6.36 0.00
N ALA A 19 -8.77 7.15 -1.08
CA ALA A 19 -7.54 7.37 -1.84
C ALA A 19 -6.50 8.14 -1.04
N TRP A 20 -6.92 9.14 -0.25
CA TRP A 20 -6.04 9.85 0.66
C TRP A 20 -5.50 8.94 1.78
N GLU A 21 -6.38 8.15 2.41
CA GLU A 21 -6.00 7.15 3.43
C GLU A 21 -5.00 6.14 2.87
N LEU A 22 -5.18 5.71 1.62
CA LEU A 22 -4.26 4.78 0.97
C LEU A 22 -2.85 5.37 0.84
N GLU A 23 -2.74 6.64 0.46
CA GLU A 23 -1.45 7.34 0.39
C GLU A 23 -0.82 7.53 1.77
N GLU A 24 -1.63 7.78 2.82
CA GLU A 24 -1.14 7.81 4.19
C GLU A 24 -0.57 6.45 4.62
N LYS A 25 -1.30 5.35 4.35
CA LYS A 25 -0.84 3.98 4.64
C LYS A 25 0.41 3.59 3.85
N LYS A 26 0.53 4.07 2.62
CA LYS A 26 1.73 3.87 1.81
C LYS A 26 2.95 4.56 2.43
N ARG A 27 2.79 5.79 2.93
CA ARG A 27 3.87 6.50 3.65
C ARG A 27 4.26 5.76 4.92
N GLU A 28 3.27 5.36 5.73
CA GLU A 28 3.49 4.57 6.95
C GLU A 28 4.30 3.29 6.66
N MET A 29 3.94 2.54 5.61
CA MET A 29 4.64 1.34 5.18
C MET A 29 6.10 1.63 4.75
N LEU A 30 6.32 2.71 3.99
CA LEU A 30 7.66 3.10 3.55
C LEU A 30 8.55 3.53 4.72
N ASP A 31 7.99 4.26 5.68
CA ASP A 31 8.70 4.67 6.89
C ASP A 31 9.10 3.45 7.73
N LEU A 32 8.21 2.46 7.88
CA LEU A 32 8.51 1.21 8.59
C LEU A 32 9.55 0.36 7.85
N ALA A 33 9.51 0.31 6.52
CA ALA A 33 10.55 -0.35 5.73
C ALA A 33 11.92 0.33 5.88
N ALA A 34 11.95 1.66 5.96
CA ALA A 34 13.19 2.40 6.25
C ALA A 34 13.71 2.09 7.67
N GLN A 35 12.82 1.98 8.65
CA GLN A 35 13.19 1.59 10.02
C GLN A 35 13.74 0.17 10.09
N GLU A 36 13.10 -0.81 9.42
CA GLU A 36 13.59 -2.18 9.31
C GLU A 36 15.02 -2.20 8.77
N ARG A 37 15.29 -1.46 7.69
CA ARG A 37 16.64 -1.37 7.12
C ARG A 37 17.66 -0.83 8.12
N LEU A 38 17.33 0.24 8.85
CA LEU A 38 18.21 0.78 9.89
C LEU A 38 18.47 -0.25 11.01
N ARG A 39 17.47 -1.04 11.40
CA ARG A 39 17.65 -2.12 12.39
C ARG A 39 18.50 -3.26 11.84
N MET A 40 18.33 -3.60 10.56
CA MET A 40 19.14 -4.62 9.89
C MET A 40 20.61 -4.19 9.82
N ASP A 41 20.88 -2.94 9.44
CA ASP A 41 22.24 -2.39 9.41
C ASP A 41 22.88 -2.41 10.81
N ALA A 42 22.12 -2.05 11.86
CA ALA A 42 22.59 -2.14 13.24
C ALA A 42 22.88 -3.58 13.69
N PHE A 43 22.06 -4.55 13.29
CA PHE A 43 22.31 -5.97 13.54
C PHE A 43 23.58 -6.46 12.84
N LEU A 44 23.79 -6.10 11.57
CA LEU A 44 24.99 -6.47 10.82
C LEU A 44 26.25 -5.89 11.47
N GLN A 45 26.21 -4.64 11.94
CA GLN A 45 27.31 -4.03 12.68
C GLN A 45 27.60 -4.76 13.99
N ALA A 46 26.57 -5.12 14.76
CA ALA A 46 26.73 -5.86 16.01
C ALA A 46 27.27 -7.28 15.78
N ASP A 47 26.80 -7.97 14.74
CA ASP A 47 27.29 -9.31 14.37
C ASP A 47 28.74 -9.25 13.89
N GLN A 48 29.10 -8.25 13.08
CA GLN A 48 30.48 -8.02 12.66
C GLN A 48 31.41 -7.70 13.86
N ALA A 49 30.97 -6.85 14.79
CA ALA A 49 31.73 -6.53 16.00
C ALA A 49 31.97 -7.78 16.86
N PHE A 50 30.94 -8.62 17.04
CA PHE A 50 31.05 -9.89 17.75
C PHE A 50 31.99 -10.87 17.03
N GLY A 51 31.84 -11.04 15.72
CA GLY A 51 32.68 -11.93 14.90
C GLY A 51 34.15 -11.52 14.89
N SER A 52 34.42 -10.23 14.65
CA SER A 52 35.79 -9.69 14.66
C SER A 52 36.49 -9.88 16.01
N THR A 53 35.75 -9.72 17.12
CA THR A 53 36.28 -9.92 18.47
C THR A 53 36.57 -11.39 18.75
N LEU A 54 35.71 -12.30 18.30
CA LEU A 54 35.95 -13.75 18.38
C LEU A 54 37.17 -14.18 17.56
N ASP A 55 37.39 -13.59 16.39
CA ASP A 55 38.52 -13.90 15.52
C ASP A 55 39.84 -13.37 16.12
N LEU A 56 39.82 -12.18 16.73
CA LEU A 56 40.96 -11.67 17.51
C LEU A 56 41.34 -12.60 18.65
N LEU A 57 40.35 -13.11 19.40
CA LEU A 57 40.58 -14.05 20.49
C LEU A 57 41.11 -15.40 20.00
N ARG A 58 40.60 -15.92 18.88
CA ARG A 58 41.15 -17.13 18.25
C ARG A 58 42.57 -16.93 17.74
N GLY A 59 42.87 -15.78 17.14
CA GLY A 59 44.21 -15.41 16.70
C GLY A 59 45.21 -15.31 17.85
N ALA A 60 44.78 -14.74 18.98
CA ALA A 60 45.58 -14.67 20.21
C ALA A 60 45.81 -16.05 20.87
N GLY A 61 44.84 -16.98 20.75
CA GLY A 61 44.95 -18.34 21.30
C GLY A 61 45.93 -19.26 20.56
N ASN A 62 46.30 -18.94 19.32
CA ASN A 62 47.33 -19.66 18.56
C ASN A 62 48.76 -19.26 18.96
N ALA A 63 48.92 -18.11 19.62
CA ALA A 63 50.14 -17.81 20.35
C ALA A 63 50.04 -18.53 21.70
N THR A 64 51.02 -19.35 22.07
CA THR A 64 51.15 -20.04 23.37
C THR A 64 51.39 -19.05 24.51
N VAL A 65 50.55 -18.02 24.63
CA VAL A 65 50.56 -17.03 25.70
C VAL A 65 49.48 -17.46 26.68
N ALA A 66 49.89 -17.90 27.86
CA ALA A 66 48.97 -18.10 28.97
C ALA A 66 48.33 -16.74 29.29
N LEU A 67 47.09 -16.53 28.81
CA LEU A 67 46.30 -15.36 29.16
C LEU A 67 46.10 -15.36 30.67
N ASP A 68 46.50 -14.26 31.30
CA ASP A 68 46.24 -13.99 32.70
C ASP A 68 44.72 -14.18 32.99
N PRO A 69 44.35 -14.92 34.06
CA PRO A 69 42.95 -15.18 34.41
C PRO A 69 42.08 -13.92 34.51
N VAL A 70 42.63 -12.81 35.00
CA VAL A 70 41.88 -11.54 35.12
C VAL A 70 41.58 -10.98 33.73
N THR A 71 42.60 -10.93 32.87
CA THR A 71 42.46 -10.50 31.47
C THR A 71 41.46 -11.38 30.70
N ARG A 72 41.49 -12.70 30.91
CA ARG A 72 40.52 -13.63 30.34
C ARG A 72 39.09 -13.34 30.83
N GLY A 73 38.91 -13.02 32.11
CA GLY A 73 37.62 -12.65 32.68
C GLY A 73 37.01 -11.42 32.01
N LEU A 74 37.81 -10.37 31.81
CA LEU A 74 37.38 -9.13 31.13
C LEU A 74 36.95 -9.39 29.67
N TRP A 75 37.70 -10.21 28.94
CA TRP A 75 37.36 -10.59 27.57
C TRP A 75 36.03 -11.37 27.48
N LEU A 76 35.81 -12.31 28.39
CA LEU A 76 34.56 -13.07 28.45
C LEU A 76 33.36 -12.17 28.80
N GLN A 77 33.53 -11.22 29.72
CA GLN A 77 32.51 -10.22 30.03
C GLN A 77 32.17 -9.36 28.81
N TYR A 78 33.20 -8.87 28.10
CA TYR A 78 33.01 -8.06 26.90
C TYR A 78 32.33 -8.83 25.77
N LEU A 79 32.72 -10.09 25.54
CA LEU A 79 32.02 -10.98 24.60
C LEU A 79 30.56 -11.21 25.00
N GLY A 80 30.30 -11.37 26.30
CA GLY A 80 28.94 -11.48 26.83
C GLY A 80 28.11 -10.24 26.49
N GLN A 81 28.69 -9.04 26.69
CA GLN A 81 28.04 -7.78 26.33
C GLN A 81 27.74 -7.71 24.83
N LEU A 82 28.73 -7.97 23.96
CA LEU A 82 28.52 -7.97 22.51
C LEU A 82 27.47 -8.99 22.07
N HIS A 83 27.41 -10.16 22.71
CA HIS A 83 26.38 -11.15 22.44
C HIS A 83 24.99 -10.64 22.81
N THR A 84 24.83 -10.00 23.96
CA THR A 84 23.55 -9.40 24.38
C THR A 84 23.12 -8.27 23.44
N GLU A 85 24.05 -7.42 23.00
CA GLU A 85 23.77 -6.36 22.03
C GLU A 85 23.32 -6.94 20.68
N ARG A 86 23.97 -8.02 20.21
CA ARG A 86 23.56 -8.74 19.00
C ARG A 86 22.17 -9.35 19.12
N GLN A 87 21.87 -9.98 20.26
CA GLN A 87 20.54 -10.57 20.50
C GLN A 87 19.45 -9.49 20.50
N ALA A 88 19.67 -8.39 21.21
CA ALA A 88 18.75 -7.25 21.24
C ALA A 88 18.54 -6.65 19.84
N ALA A 89 19.61 -6.51 19.04
CA ALA A 89 19.50 -6.04 17.66
C ALA A 89 18.70 -7.01 16.78
N SER A 90 18.88 -8.33 16.96
CA SER A 90 18.10 -9.35 16.24
C SER A 90 16.61 -9.31 16.59
N GLU A 91 16.27 -9.12 17.86
CA GLU A 91 14.88 -8.96 18.30
C GLU A 91 14.25 -7.68 17.74
N ALA A 92 15.02 -6.59 17.68
CA ALA A 92 14.57 -5.33 17.09
C ALA A 92 14.29 -5.46 15.58
N VAL A 93 15.11 -6.23 14.84
CA VAL A 93 14.85 -6.55 13.42
C VAL A 93 13.55 -7.32 13.27
N LYS A 94 13.36 -8.41 14.03
CA LYS A 94 12.12 -9.21 13.96
C LYS A 94 10.88 -8.39 14.26
N THR A 95 10.96 -7.50 15.25
CA THR A 95 9.85 -6.61 15.59
C THR A 95 9.57 -5.61 14.46
N ALA A 96 10.62 -5.05 13.85
CA ALA A 96 10.46 -4.13 12.71
C ALA A 96 9.88 -4.83 11.47
N GLU A 97 10.31 -6.06 11.18
CA GLU A 97 9.76 -6.90 10.11
C GLU A 97 8.26 -7.16 10.32
N GLN A 98 7.86 -7.53 11.54
CA GLN A 98 6.45 -7.73 11.89
C GLN A 98 5.62 -6.46 11.67
N LEU A 99 6.09 -5.32 12.14
CA LEU A 99 5.39 -4.04 11.98
C LEU A 99 5.26 -3.64 10.50
N ARG A 100 6.30 -3.85 9.70
CA ARG A 100 6.26 -3.62 8.25
C ARG A 100 5.22 -4.52 7.59
N ASP A 101 5.21 -5.80 7.93
CA ASP A 101 4.28 -6.76 7.32
C ASP A 101 2.83 -6.45 7.68
N GLU A 102 2.55 -6.06 8.93
CA GLU A 102 1.24 -5.55 9.33
C GLU A 102 0.84 -4.30 8.55
N ALA A 103 1.76 -3.33 8.37
CA ALA A 103 1.49 -2.13 7.59
C ALA A 103 1.23 -2.44 6.12
N LEU A 104 1.96 -3.38 5.53
CA LEU A 104 1.73 -3.86 4.17
C LEU A 104 0.36 -4.53 4.03
N GLN A 105 -0.08 -5.31 5.03
CA GLN A 105 -1.42 -5.90 5.05
C GLN A 105 -2.51 -4.82 5.14
N ARG A 106 -2.33 -3.81 6.00
CA ARG A 106 -3.24 -2.65 6.09
C ARG A 106 -3.34 -1.91 4.75
N TYR A 107 -2.20 -1.61 4.12
CA TYR A 107 -2.15 -0.98 2.80
C TYR A 107 -2.85 -1.83 1.73
N THR A 108 -2.56 -3.12 1.67
CA THR A 108 -3.15 -4.04 0.68
C THR A 108 -4.67 -4.13 0.83
N THR A 109 -5.16 -4.15 2.07
CA THR A 109 -6.60 -4.18 2.37
C THR A 109 -7.27 -2.89 1.89
N GLN A 110 -6.70 -1.73 2.20
CA GLN A 110 -7.20 -0.43 1.75
C GLN A 110 -7.16 -0.31 0.21
N HIS A 111 -6.10 -0.80 -0.43
CA HIS A 111 -5.97 -0.79 -1.88
C HIS A 111 -7.07 -1.61 -2.54
N ARG A 112 -7.34 -2.82 -2.03
CA ARG A 112 -8.45 -3.67 -2.53
C ARG A 112 -9.79 -2.98 -2.35
N TYR A 113 -9.98 -2.28 -1.23
CA TYR A 113 -11.21 -1.54 -0.97
C TYR A 113 -11.42 -0.41 -1.99
N LEU A 114 -10.37 0.39 -2.27
CA LEU A 114 -10.43 1.45 -3.27
C LEU A 114 -10.70 0.91 -4.68
N MET A 115 -10.07 -0.20 -5.07
CA MET A 115 -10.36 -0.89 -6.33
C MET A 115 -11.82 -1.36 -6.43
N GLY A 116 -12.43 -1.74 -5.31
CA GLY A 116 -13.86 -2.03 -5.25
C GLY A 116 -14.71 -0.79 -5.57
N LEU A 117 -14.36 0.36 -5.00
CA LEU A 117 -15.04 1.64 -5.30
C LEU A 117 -14.89 2.04 -6.76
N ASP A 118 -13.71 1.85 -7.36
CA ASP A 118 -13.49 2.10 -8.79
C ASP A 118 -14.40 1.23 -9.67
N ALA A 119 -14.54 -0.05 -9.32
CA ALA A 119 -15.45 -0.94 -10.04
C ALA A 119 -16.92 -0.50 -9.92
N PHE A 120 -17.34 0.01 -8.75
CA PHE A 120 -18.68 0.58 -8.58
C PHE A 120 -18.87 1.88 -9.35
N HIS A 121 -17.84 2.72 -9.42
CA HIS A 121 -17.86 3.94 -10.23
C HIS A 121 -18.05 3.61 -11.71
N ASP A 122 -17.26 2.67 -12.24
CA ASP A 122 -17.35 2.21 -13.63
C ASP A 122 -18.72 1.63 -13.96
N ARG A 123 -19.30 0.86 -13.04
CA ARG A 123 -20.65 0.33 -13.20
C ARG A 123 -21.69 1.45 -13.23
N ALA A 124 -21.65 2.37 -12.28
CA ALA A 124 -22.56 3.51 -12.22
C ALA A 124 -22.48 4.36 -13.50
N LEU A 125 -21.28 4.53 -14.05
CA LEU A 125 -21.06 5.24 -15.31
C LEU A 125 -21.69 4.50 -16.50
N ARG A 126 -21.55 3.18 -16.57
CA ARG A 126 -22.20 2.36 -17.62
C ARG A 126 -23.72 2.43 -17.53
N ASP A 127 -24.27 2.32 -16.33
CA ASP A 127 -25.72 2.39 -16.09
C ASP A 127 -26.26 3.78 -16.49
N PHE A 128 -25.50 4.84 -16.20
CA PHE A 128 -25.83 6.20 -16.65
C PHE A 128 -25.78 6.33 -18.18
N ASP A 129 -24.71 5.87 -18.82
CA ASP A 129 -24.56 5.92 -20.28
C ASP A 129 -25.72 5.15 -20.98
N GLN A 130 -26.14 4.01 -20.44
CA GLN A 130 -27.29 3.25 -20.94
C GLN A 130 -28.62 3.99 -20.74
N GLY A 131 -28.84 4.54 -19.55
CA GLY A 131 -30.05 5.32 -19.25
C GLY A 131 -30.18 6.57 -20.11
N MET A 132 -29.07 7.24 -20.43
CA MET A 132 -29.05 8.38 -21.34
C MET A 132 -29.36 7.97 -22.78
N ALA A 133 -28.74 6.90 -23.27
CA ALA A 133 -29.04 6.37 -24.61
C ALA A 133 -30.52 5.97 -24.76
N ALA A 134 -31.11 5.34 -23.74
CA ALA A 134 -32.53 4.98 -23.75
C ALA A 134 -33.44 6.23 -23.78
N LYS A 135 -33.12 7.28 -23.02
CA LYS A 135 -33.86 8.54 -23.04
C LYS A 135 -33.74 9.27 -24.37
N GLU A 136 -32.57 9.27 -24.98
CA GLU A 136 -32.35 9.86 -26.30
C GLU A 136 -33.15 9.11 -27.38
N ALA A 137 -33.13 7.78 -27.36
CA ALA A 137 -33.93 6.95 -28.26
C ALA A 137 -35.44 7.23 -28.11
N ALA A 138 -35.94 7.28 -26.88
CA ALA A 138 -37.35 7.58 -26.60
C ALA A 138 -37.76 8.98 -27.09
N LYS A 139 -36.91 9.99 -26.91
CA LYS A 139 -37.16 11.35 -27.42
C LYS A 139 -37.21 11.41 -28.94
N LEU A 140 -36.32 10.67 -29.62
CA LEU A 140 -36.30 10.61 -31.08
C LEU A 140 -37.56 9.91 -31.61
N ASP A 141 -37.99 8.83 -30.96
CA ASP A 141 -39.22 8.12 -31.30
C ASP A 141 -40.46 9.00 -31.08
N GLU A 142 -40.56 9.69 -29.94
CA GLU A 142 -41.64 10.64 -29.68
C GLU A 142 -41.66 11.79 -30.69
N ALA A 143 -40.51 12.36 -31.04
CA ALA A 143 -40.40 13.40 -32.06
C ALA A 143 -40.81 12.89 -33.45
N TRP A 144 -40.47 11.64 -33.79
CA TRP A 144 -40.89 11.01 -35.03
C TRP A 144 -42.40 10.79 -35.08
N LEU A 145 -43.00 10.28 -34.01
CA LEU A 145 -44.45 10.10 -33.88
C LEU A 145 -45.20 11.43 -33.99
N GLN A 146 -44.72 12.48 -33.32
CA GLN A 146 -45.28 13.82 -33.44
C GLN A 146 -45.19 14.32 -34.89
N ALA A 147 -44.02 14.22 -35.53
CA ALA A 147 -43.84 14.65 -36.92
C ALA A 147 -44.75 13.88 -37.90
N ALA A 148 -44.95 12.58 -37.70
CA ALA A 148 -45.87 11.77 -38.48
C ALA A 148 -47.33 12.21 -38.28
N HIS A 149 -47.75 12.44 -37.03
CA HIS A 149 -49.07 12.96 -36.70
C HIS A 149 -49.33 14.32 -37.36
N TRP A 150 -48.40 15.28 -37.24
CA TRP A 150 -48.50 16.59 -37.88
C TRP A 150 -48.67 16.51 -39.40
N LYS A 151 -47.96 15.60 -40.07
CA LYS A 151 -48.13 15.35 -41.52
C LYS A 151 -49.50 14.77 -41.84
N SER A 152 -49.98 13.82 -41.04
CA SER A 152 -51.29 13.22 -41.24
C SER A 152 -52.42 14.23 -41.11
N VAL A 153 -52.38 15.08 -40.07
CA VAL A 153 -53.40 16.12 -39.85
C VAL A 153 -53.40 17.13 -40.99
N LYS A 154 -52.22 17.59 -41.44
CA LYS A 154 -52.14 18.51 -42.59
C LYS A 154 -52.71 17.96 -43.89
N ASN A 155 -52.56 16.66 -44.13
CA ASN A 155 -53.09 16.03 -45.33
C ASN A 155 -54.63 15.85 -45.24
N ALA A 156 -55.16 15.59 -44.05
CA ALA A 156 -56.59 15.49 -43.82
C ALA A 156 -57.33 16.84 -43.94
N ASP A 157 -56.65 17.96 -43.65
CA ASP A 157 -57.22 19.32 -43.85
C ASP A 157 -57.18 19.79 -45.31
N GLN A 158 -56.58 19.02 -46.23
CA GLN A 158 -56.44 19.35 -47.67
C GLN A 158 -57.41 18.58 -48.58
N GLU A 159 -58.16 17.62 -48.04
CA GLU A 159 -59.27 16.92 -48.70
C GLU A 159 -60.63 17.55 -48.34
#